data_AF-A0A8X8LA48-F1
#
_entry.id   AF-A0A8X8LA48-F1
#
_cell.length_a   1.000
_cell.length_b   1.000
_cell.length_c   1.000
_cell.angle_alpha   90.00
_cell.angle_beta   90.00
_cell.angle_gamma   90.00
#
_symmetry.space_group_name_H-M   'P 1'
#
loop_
_entity.id
_entity.type
_entity.pdbx_description
1 polymer ?
#
loop_
_entity_poly.entity_id
_entity_poly.type
_entity_poly.pdbx_seq_one_letter_code
_entity_poly.pdbx_strand_id
1 'polypeptide(L)'
;MITATFKDGKALICVIPSKTKSGVYLVRVEPQGENLVVSHLCPAKRFGNRCRHVQEAVKCYRNWKYWEPERKIAERHQRIILQPHWEQILVPQSLEDFAKEVMESAS
;
A
#
# COMPACT_ATOMS: atom_id res chain seq x y z
N MET A 1 10.59 0.94 0.88
CA MET A 1 10.29 2.26 1.46
C MET A 1 9.25 2.91 0.58
N ILE A 2 8.08 3.24 1.14
CA ILE A 2 7.00 3.94 0.42
C ILE A 2 7.28 5.44 0.48
N THR A 3 7.17 6.15 -0.63
CA THR A 3 7.47 7.59 -0.71
C THR A 3 6.21 8.47 -0.65
N ALA A 4 5.05 7.90 -1.00
CA ALA A 4 3.76 8.56 -0.89
C ALA A 4 2.64 7.51 -0.85
N THR A 5 1.53 7.87 -0.22
CA THR A 5 0.31 7.07 -0.15
C THR A 5 -0.90 7.88 -0.57
N PHE A 6 -1.77 7.27 -1.36
CA PHE A 6 -3.04 7.85 -1.78
C PHE A 6 -4.20 6.93 -1.45
N LYS A 7 -5.37 7.51 -1.37
CA LYS A 7 -6.63 6.82 -1.13
C LYS A 7 -7.60 7.07 -2.29
N ASP A 8 -8.24 6.00 -2.70
CA ASP A 8 -9.34 5.97 -3.67
C ASP A 8 -10.49 5.13 -3.11
N GLY A 9 -11.42 5.80 -2.42
CA GLY A 9 -12.48 5.12 -1.68
C GLY A 9 -11.93 4.19 -0.59
N LYS A 10 -12.04 2.87 -0.81
CA LYS A 10 -11.51 1.82 0.07
C LYS A 10 -10.11 1.33 -0.31
N ALA A 11 -9.59 1.77 -1.46
CA ALA A 11 -8.29 1.36 -1.94
C ALA A 11 -7.18 2.26 -1.38
N LEU A 12 -6.06 1.66 -1.02
CA LEU A 12 -4.80 2.33 -0.75
C LEU A 12 -3.89 2.19 -1.97
N ILE A 13 -3.25 3.27 -2.39
CA ILE A 13 -2.26 3.28 -3.45
C ILE A 13 -0.92 3.68 -2.84
N CYS A 14 0.07 2.79 -2.92
CA CYS A 14 1.43 3.03 -2.46
C CYS A 14 2.34 3.39 -3.65
N VAL A 15 3.09 4.47 -3.52
CA VAL A 15 4.18 4.82 -4.43
C VAL A 15 5.48 4.24 -3.89
N ILE A 16 6.08 3.32 -4.65
CA ILE A 16 7.29 2.62 -4.23
C ILE A 16 8.39 2.84 -5.28
N PRO A 17 9.54 3.44 -4.94
CA PRO A 17 10.63 3.63 -5.86
C PRO A 17 11.20 2.30 -6.33
N SER A 18 11.55 2.25 -7.62
CA SER A 18 12.32 1.14 -8.18
C SER A 18 13.68 1.02 -7.48
N LYS A 19 14.24 -0.21 -7.47
CA LYS A 19 15.57 -0.45 -6.88
C LYS A 19 16.67 0.38 -7.54
N THR A 20 16.55 0.61 -8.85
CA THR A 20 17.47 1.42 -9.66
C THR A 20 17.20 2.93 -9.56
N LYS A 21 16.18 3.35 -8.81
CA LYS A 21 15.74 4.75 -8.65
C LYS A 21 15.39 5.46 -9.98
N SER A 22 15.16 4.71 -11.06
CA SER A 22 14.85 5.24 -12.38
C SER A 22 13.35 5.48 -12.61
N GLY A 23 12.54 5.38 -11.56
CA GLY A 23 11.09 5.49 -11.62
C GLY A 23 10.41 4.88 -10.39
N VAL A 24 9.08 4.91 -10.41
CA VAL A 24 8.23 4.43 -9.31
C VAL A 24 7.25 3.36 -9.78
N TYR A 25 6.89 2.48 -8.86
CA TYR A 25 5.80 1.51 -8.99
C TYR A 25 4.61 2.00 -8.18
N LEU A 26 3.44 1.96 -8.80
CA LEU A 26 2.17 2.12 -8.10
C LEU A 26 1.62 0.74 -7.75
N VAL A 27 1.28 0.56 -6.47
CA VAL A 27 0.67 -0.67 -5.96
C VAL A 27 -0.66 -0.30 -5.33
N ARG A 28 -1.77 -0.82 -5.89
CA ARG A 28 -3.12 -0.62 -5.36
C ARG A 28 -3.48 -1.82 -4.49
N VAL A 29 -3.96 -1.55 -3.28
CA VAL A 29 -4.41 -2.54 -2.31
C VAL A 29 -5.85 -2.24 -1.95
N GLU A 30 -6.76 -3.18 -2.16
CA GLU A 30 -8.18 -2.97 -1.87
C GLU A 30 -8.85 -4.25 -1.33
N PRO A 31 -9.73 -4.12 -0.31
CA PRO A 31 -10.48 -5.25 0.19
C PRO A 31 -11.60 -5.63 -0.79
N GLN A 32 -11.70 -6.92 -1.12
CA GLN A 32 -12.78 -7.50 -1.92
C GLN A 32 -13.25 -8.83 -1.31
N GLY A 33 -14.34 -8.78 -0.54
CA GLY A 33 -14.84 -9.94 0.21
C GLY A 33 -13.79 -10.46 1.21
N GLU A 34 -13.47 -11.75 1.12
CA GLU A 34 -12.43 -12.40 1.94
C GLU A 34 -11.00 -12.07 1.51
N ASN A 35 -10.83 -11.41 0.36
CA ASN A 35 -9.52 -11.15 -0.23
C ASN A 35 -9.08 -9.71 0.00
N LEU A 36 -7.77 -9.54 0.13
CA LEU A 36 -7.07 -8.28 -0.06
C LEU A 36 -6.43 -8.34 -1.44
N VAL A 37 -7.03 -7.64 -2.40
CA VAL A 37 -6.57 -7.63 -3.79
C VAL A 37 -5.42 -6.64 -3.92
N VAL A 38 -4.27 -7.12 -4.40
CA VAL A 38 -3.07 -6.31 -4.62
C VAL A 38 -2.77 -6.25 -6.10
N SER A 39 -2.99 -5.08 -6.70
CA SER A 39 -2.79 -4.84 -8.13
C SER A 39 -1.50 -4.05 -8.36
N HIS A 40 -0.59 -4.60 -9.16
CA HIS A 40 0.60 -3.89 -9.61
C HIS A 40 1.16 -4.45 -10.92
N LEU A 41 2.05 -3.69 -11.57
CA LEU A 41 2.81 -4.15 -12.73
C LEU A 41 4.31 -4.14 -12.37
N CYS A 42 4.87 -5.29 -12.05
CA CYS A 42 6.30 -5.40 -11.74
C CYS A 42 6.93 -6.57 -12.52
N PRO A 43 8.03 -6.31 -13.28
CA PRO A 43 8.71 -7.36 -14.05
C PRO A 43 9.24 -8.52 -13.19
N ALA A 44 9.52 -8.26 -11.91
CA ALA A 44 10.07 -9.23 -10.98
C ALA A 44 9.15 -10.45 -10.73
N LYS A 45 7.84 -10.33 -11.00
CA LYS A 45 6.90 -11.45 -10.90
C LYS A 45 7.21 -12.57 -11.90
N ARG A 46 7.92 -12.27 -12.99
CA ARG A 46 8.41 -13.26 -13.96
C ARG A 46 9.35 -14.30 -13.36
N PHE A 47 9.94 -14.05 -12.20
CA PHE A 47 10.93 -14.92 -11.57
C PHE A 47 10.39 -15.72 -10.38
N GLY A 48 9.07 -15.86 -10.23
CA GLY A 48 8.44 -16.75 -9.24
C GLY A 48 8.51 -16.32 -7.77
N ASN A 49 9.23 -15.24 -7.44
CA ASN A 49 9.35 -14.73 -6.08
C ASN A 49 8.23 -13.72 -5.73
N ARG A 50 7.74 -13.75 -4.49
CA ARG A 50 6.86 -12.71 -3.94
C ARG A 50 7.53 -11.35 -4.07
N CYS A 51 6.89 -10.43 -4.75
CA CYS A 51 7.48 -9.12 -5.03
C CYS A 51 7.53 -8.26 -3.76
N ARG A 52 8.69 -7.65 -3.48
CA ARG A 52 8.88 -6.71 -2.36
C ARG A 52 7.80 -5.60 -2.34
N HIS A 53 7.40 -5.10 -3.51
CA HIS A 53 6.39 -4.06 -3.62
C HIS A 53 5.03 -4.49 -3.06
N VAL A 54 4.65 -5.77 -3.21
CA VAL A 54 3.42 -6.34 -2.64
C VAL A 54 3.53 -6.39 -1.12
N GLN A 55 4.65 -6.88 -0.59
CA GLN A 55 4.88 -6.99 0.85
C GLN A 55 4.81 -5.62 1.54
N GLU A 56 5.50 -4.62 0.97
CA GLU A 56 5.50 -3.26 1.50
C GLU A 56 4.11 -2.63 1.48
N ALA A 57 3.38 -2.77 0.37
CA ALA A 57 2.04 -2.21 0.24
C ALA A 57 1.01 -2.89 1.17
N VAL A 58 1.10 -4.20 1.36
CA VAL A 58 0.25 -4.93 2.30
C VAL A 58 0.54 -4.52 3.74
N LYS A 59 1.81 -4.38 4.12
CA LYS A 59 2.18 -3.86 5.45
C LYS A 59 1.60 -2.46 5.67
N CYS A 60 1.73 -1.57 4.68
CA CYS A 60 1.19 -0.22 4.75
C CYS A 60 -0.34 -0.21 4.89
N TYR A 61 -1.05 -1.04 4.11
CA TYR A 61 -2.50 -1.20 4.25
C TYR A 61 -2.89 -1.65 5.65
N ARG A 62 -2.18 -2.65 6.21
CA ARG A 62 -2.45 -3.14 7.56
C ARG A 62 -2.24 -2.06 8.62
N ASN A 63 -1.24 -1.20 8.48
CA ASN A 63 -1.09 -0.06 9.39
C ASN A 63 -2.22 0.96 9.25
N TRP A 64 -2.63 1.26 8.00
CA TRP A 64 -3.72 2.19 7.73
C TRP A 64 -5.08 1.69 8.24
N LYS A 65 -5.30 0.38 8.16
CA LYS A 65 -6.54 -0.32 8.54
C LYS A 65 -6.26 -1.36 9.63
N TYR A 66 -5.59 -0.96 10.70
CA TYR A 66 -5.11 -1.88 11.74
C TYR A 66 -6.22 -2.66 12.46
N TRP A 67 -7.44 -2.10 12.47
CA TRP A 67 -8.63 -2.72 13.06
C TRP A 67 -9.32 -3.74 12.14
N GLU A 68 -8.95 -3.81 10.85
CA GLU A 68 -9.58 -4.75 9.93
C GLU A 68 -9.01 -6.17 10.12
N PRO A 69 -9.85 -7.22 9.99
CA PRO A 69 -9.38 -8.59 10.08
C PRO A 69 -8.42 -8.93 8.93
N GLU A 70 -7.56 -9.92 9.17
CA GLU A 70 -6.68 -10.45 8.13
C GLU A 70 -7.48 -11.05 6.97
N ARG A 71 -6.97 -10.86 5.75
CA ARG A 71 -7.58 -11.32 4.51
C ARG A 71 -6.57 -12.05 3.65
N LYS A 72 -7.05 -12.97 2.81
CA LYS A 72 -6.20 -13.71 1.86
C LYS A 72 -5.67 -12.76 0.79
N ILE A 73 -4.37 -12.79 0.52
CA ILE A 73 -3.77 -11.90 -0.48
C ILE A 73 -4.03 -12.48 -1.87
N ALA A 74 -4.69 -11.71 -2.73
CA ALA A 74 -4.93 -12.05 -4.13
C ALA A 74 -4.21 -11.05 -5.04
N GLU A 75 -3.13 -11.47 -5.70
CA GLU A 75 -2.36 -10.56 -6.55
C GLU A 75 -2.92 -10.47 -7.98
N ARG A 76 -3.09 -9.25 -8.50
CA ARG A 76 -3.43 -8.98 -9.90
C ARG A 76 -2.29 -8.26 -10.61
N HIS A 77 -1.96 -8.74 -11.81
CA HIS A 77 -0.93 -8.09 -12.64
C HIS A 77 -1.59 -7.02 -13.51
N GLN A 78 -1.63 -5.79 -13.00
CA GLN A 78 -2.34 -4.67 -13.62
C GLN A 78 -1.56 -3.37 -13.46
N ARG A 79 -1.47 -2.60 -14.55
CA ARG A 79 -0.89 -1.26 -14.52
C ARG A 79 -1.84 -0.30 -13.80
N ILE A 80 -1.31 0.43 -12.83
CA ILE A 80 -2.01 1.51 -12.15
C ILE A 80 -1.49 2.85 -12.68
N ILE A 81 -2.40 3.80 -12.89
CA ILE A 81 -2.10 5.16 -13.36
C ILE A 81 -2.58 6.12 -12.29
N LEU A 82 -1.71 7.03 -11.85
CA LEU A 82 -2.05 8.05 -10.87
C LEU A 82 -3.24 8.89 -11.36
N GLN A 83 -4.21 9.13 -10.49
CA GLN A 83 -5.39 9.94 -10.83
C GLN A 83 -5.39 11.24 -10.01
N PRO A 84 -5.85 12.36 -10.59
CA PRO A 84 -5.85 13.66 -9.93
C PRO A 84 -6.88 13.78 -8.79
N HIS A 85 -7.91 12.93 -8.79
CA HIS A 85 -8.96 12.94 -7.76
C HIS A 85 -8.63 12.09 -6.52
N TRP A 86 -7.47 11.42 -6.51
CA TRP A 86 -7.05 10.63 -5.35
C TRP A 86 -6.56 11.53 -4.23
N GLU A 87 -6.96 11.19 -3.02
CA GLU A 87 -6.59 11.91 -1.81
C GLU A 87 -5.22 11.44 -1.33
N GLN A 88 -4.24 12.33 -1.19
CA GLN A 88 -2.97 11.99 -0.56
C GLN A 88 -3.18 11.88 0.95
N ILE A 89 -2.76 10.76 1.55
CA ILE A 89 -2.89 10.52 2.99
C ILE A 89 -1.54 10.16 3.58
N LEU A 90 -1.37 10.40 4.88
CA LEU A 90 -0.26 9.85 5.65
C LEU A 90 -0.70 8.53 6.28
N VAL A 91 0.16 7.52 6.17
CA VAL A 91 -0.06 6.23 6.82
C VAL A 91 1.06 6.02 7.85
N PRO A 92 0.72 5.78 9.12
CA PRO A 92 1.72 5.56 10.15
C PRO A 92 2.59 4.33 9.84
N GLN A 93 3.87 4.39 10.18
CA GLN A 93 4.81 3.29 9.90
C GLN A 93 4.67 2.13 10.90
N SER A 94 4.11 2.42 12.07
CA SER A 94 3.78 1.47 13.13
C SER A 94 2.59 1.95 13.97
N LEU A 95 2.03 1.04 14.77
CA LEU A 95 1.01 1.40 15.77
C LEU A 95 1.59 2.28 16.88
N GLU A 96 2.87 2.13 17.20
CA GLU A 96 3.58 2.94 18.21
C GLU A 96 3.70 4.39 17.74
N ASP A 97 4.07 4.60 16.48
CA ASP A 97 4.12 5.94 15.86
C ASP A 97 2.72 6.58 15.86
N PHE A 98 1.70 5.80 15.50
CA PHE A 98 0.31 6.26 15.51
C PHE A 98 -0.17 6.66 16.90
N ALA A 99 0.09 5.82 17.91
CA ALA A 99 -0.27 6.12 19.29
C ALA A 99 0.42 7.39 19.80
N LYS A 100 1.70 7.58 19.45
CA LYS A 100 2.46 8.78 19.80
C LYS A 100 1.87 10.04 19.15
N GLU A 101 1.60 10.02 17.84
CA GLU A 101 0.98 11.15 17.14
C GLU A 101 -0.38 11.54 17.73
N VAL A 102 -1.23 10.55 18.03
CA VAL A 102 -2.54 10.80 18.64
C VAL A 102 -2.41 11.44 20.03
N MET A 103 -1.53 10.91 20.88
CA MET A 103 -1.30 11.47 22.21
C MET A 103 -0.75 12.91 22.18
N GLU A 104 0.17 13.21 21.26
CA GLU A 104 0.74 14.55 21.08
C GLU A 104 -0.29 15.54 20.53
N SER A 105 -1.21 15.10 19.66
CA SER A 105 -2.26 15.95 19.09
C SER A 105 -3.44 16.25 20.04
N ALA A 106 -3.55 15.48 21.13
CA ALA A 106 -4.63 15.60 22.12
C ALA A 106 -4.24 16.40 23.38
N SER A 107 -3.00 16.89 23.45
CA SER A 107 -2.45 17.73 24.53
C SER A 107 -2.43 19.21 24.13
#